data_AF-A0A8J7PTF3-F1
#
_entry.id   AF-A0A8J7PTF3-F1
#
_cell.length_a   1.000
_cell.length_b   1.000
_cell.length_c   1.000
_cell.angle_alpha   90.00
_cell.angle_beta   90.00
_cell.angle_gamma   90.00
#
_symmetry.space_group_name_H-M   'P 1'
#
loop_
_entity.id
_entity.type
_entity.pdbx_description
1 polymer ?
#
loop_
_entity_poly.entity_id
_entity_poly.type
_entity_poly.pdbx_seq_one_letter_code
_entity_poly.pdbx_strand_id
1 'polypeptide(L)'
;MLSPGAVILTLKIAVGAVTVLLVASLAALAAGKPRWHGRINTAFFALTAATVLGFEFVIRLVQPGLTAGFTAEQHEALTVHLRFAVPAAVMLPAMLFTGRREYKAAHRLMAAVFLVLWAGTFITGIFFLPHTFEPTP
;
A
#
# COMPACT_ATOMS: atom_id res chain seq x y z
N MET A 1 1.77 19.91 -15.39
CA MET A 1 1.08 18.61 -15.53
C MET A 1 1.88 17.58 -14.74
N LEU A 2 1.24 16.74 -13.92
CA LEU A 2 1.91 15.59 -13.30
C LEU A 2 2.20 14.58 -14.41
N SER A 3 3.46 14.20 -14.63
CA SER A 3 3.75 13.14 -15.59
C SER A 3 3.33 11.78 -15.01
N PRO A 4 2.91 10.81 -15.84
CA PRO A 4 2.61 9.45 -15.37
C PRO A 4 3.76 8.84 -14.55
N GLY A 5 5.00 9.10 -14.97
CA GLY A 5 6.20 8.70 -14.23
C GLY A 5 6.33 9.34 -12.85
N ALA A 6 6.04 10.64 -12.71
CA ALA A 6 6.06 11.31 -11.41
C ALA A 6 5.01 10.74 -10.45
N VAL A 7 3.82 10.42 -10.96
CA VAL A 7 2.74 9.83 -10.15
C VAL A 7 3.16 8.44 -9.65
N ILE A 8 3.74 7.61 -10.50
CA ILE A 8 4.10 6.23 -10.14
C ILE A 8 5.35 6.19 -9.26
N LEU A 9 6.33 7.07 -9.50
CA LEU A 9 7.44 7.25 -8.58
C LEU A 9 6.95 7.65 -7.18
N THR A 10 5.99 8.58 -7.12
CA THR A 10 5.37 9.00 -5.85
C THR A 10 4.67 7.84 -5.16
N LEU A 11 3.94 6.99 -5.89
CA LEU A 11 3.34 5.76 -5.34
C LEU A 11 4.40 4.81 -4.78
N LYS A 12 5.50 4.57 -5.50
CA LYS A 12 6.58 3.70 -5.02
C LYS A 12 7.22 4.23 -3.74
N ILE A 13 7.48 5.54 -3.68
CA ILE A 13 7.99 6.20 -2.48
C ILE A 13 7.00 6.06 -1.32
N ALA A 14 5.70 6.29 -1.57
CA ALA A 14 4.66 6.15 -0.56
C ALA A 14 4.62 4.72 -0.01
N VAL A 15 4.54 3.71 -0.89
CA VAL A 15 4.55 2.27 -0.52
C VAL A 15 5.81 1.89 0.24
N GLY A 16 6.98 2.38 -0.18
CA GLY A 16 8.24 2.19 0.54
C GLY A 16 8.19 2.77 1.95
N ALA A 17 7.76 4.03 2.09
CA ALA A 17 7.65 4.72 3.37
C ALA A 17 6.68 4.02 4.33
N VAL A 18 5.48 3.63 3.86
CA VAL A 18 4.54 2.89 4.71
C VAL A 18 5.03 1.48 5.05
N THR A 19 5.82 0.84 4.19
CA THR A 19 6.47 -0.44 4.51
C THR A 19 7.51 -0.29 5.63
N VAL A 20 8.31 0.78 5.61
CA VAL A 20 9.24 1.09 6.72
C VAL A 20 8.48 1.28 8.03
N LEU A 21 7.34 1.98 8.02
CA LEU A 21 6.48 2.13 9.20
C LEU A 21 5.93 0.79 9.69
N LEU A 22 5.50 -0.09 8.79
CA LEU A 22 5.04 -1.43 9.15
C LEU A 22 6.15 -2.23 9.83
N VAL A 23 7.36 -2.25 9.26
CA VAL A 23 8.53 -2.94 9.86
C VAL A 23 8.86 -2.36 11.23
N ALA A 24 8.89 -1.03 11.37
CA ALA A 24 9.13 -0.36 12.65
C ALA A 24 8.04 -0.71 13.70
N SER A 25 6.78 -0.81 13.26
CA SER A 25 5.66 -1.20 14.11
C SER A 25 5.79 -2.64 14.63
N LEU A 26 6.23 -3.57 13.78
CA LEU A 26 6.50 -4.96 14.17
C LEU A 26 7.72 -5.05 15.09
N ALA A 27 8.78 -4.29 14.82
CA ALA A 27 9.95 -4.21 15.68
C ALA A 27 9.60 -3.67 17.08
N ALA A 28 8.74 -2.65 17.17
CA ALA A 28 8.22 -2.16 18.45
C ALA A 28 7.44 -3.24 19.21
N LEU A 29 6.65 -4.06 18.51
CA LEU A 29 5.93 -5.18 19.13
C LEU A 29 6.90 -6.26 19.63
N ALA A 30 7.89 -6.65 18.82
CA ALA A 30 8.92 -7.62 19.19
C ALA A 30 9.77 -7.15 20.38
N ALA A 31 9.99 -5.83 20.51
CA ALA A 31 10.66 -5.22 21.66
C ALA A 31 9.77 -5.08 22.91
N GLY A 32 8.57 -5.68 22.93
CA GLY A 32 7.64 -5.62 24.07
C GLY A 32 7.00 -4.25 24.28
N LYS A 33 6.92 -3.41 23.24
CA LYS A 33 6.37 -2.04 23.29
C LYS A 33 5.04 -1.92 22.52
N PRO A 34 3.94 -2.56 22.99
CA PRO A 34 2.66 -2.59 22.26
C PRO A 34 2.02 -1.21 22.07
N ARG A 35 2.28 -0.24 22.97
CA ARG A 35 1.81 1.14 22.80
C ARG A 35 2.43 1.83 21.58
N TRP A 36 3.70 1.55 21.29
CA TRP A 36 4.39 2.09 20.12
C TRP A 36 3.92 1.41 18.84
N HIS A 37 3.72 0.09 18.87
CA HIS A 37 3.08 -0.66 17.77
C HIS A 37 1.74 -0.02 17.37
N GLY A 38 0.83 0.22 18.32
CA GLY A 38 -0.47 0.85 18.02
C GLY A 38 -0.38 2.27 17.45
N ARG A 39 0.55 3.10 17.95
CA ARG A 39 0.76 4.47 17.44
C ARG A 39 1.32 4.46 16.02
N ILE A 40 2.34 3.65 15.76
CA ILE A 40 2.95 3.54 14.43
C ILE A 40 1.94 2.94 13.44
N ASN A 41 1.18 1.90 13.83
CA ASN A 41 0.13 1.34 12.98
C ASN A 41 -0.98 2.33 12.65
N THR A 42 -1.28 3.28 13.55
CA THR A 42 -2.26 4.34 13.24
C THR A 42 -1.72 5.29 12.18
N ALA A 43 -0.44 5.68 12.26
CA ALA A 43 0.20 6.49 11.23
C ALA A 43 0.29 5.74 9.88
N PHE A 44 0.69 4.48 9.91
CA PHE A 44 0.70 3.57 8.77
C PHE A 44 -0.68 3.49 8.09
N PHE A 45 -1.73 3.26 8.88
CA PHE A 45 -3.12 3.24 8.40
C PHE A 45 -3.50 4.55 7.72
N ALA A 46 -3.26 5.69 8.39
CA ALA A 46 -3.64 7.00 7.88
C ALA A 46 -2.93 7.33 6.56
N LEU A 47 -1.63 7.07 6.47
CA LEU A 47 -0.85 7.29 5.24
C LEU A 47 -1.27 6.35 4.11
N THR A 48 -1.56 5.08 4.42
CA THR A 48 -2.04 4.13 3.41
C THR A 48 -3.41 4.54 2.88
N ALA A 49 -4.34 4.91 3.77
CA ALA A 49 -5.66 5.39 3.39
C ALA A 49 -5.57 6.68 2.55
N ALA A 50 -4.72 7.64 2.95
CA ALA A 50 -4.48 8.86 2.19
C ALA A 50 -3.90 8.56 0.80
N THR A 51 -3.00 7.56 0.69
CA THR A 51 -2.43 7.14 -0.59
C THR A 51 -3.49 6.54 -1.50
N VAL A 52 -4.32 5.62 -0.99
CA VAL A 52 -5.39 4.98 -1.76
C VAL A 52 -6.42 6.01 -2.23
N LEU A 53 -6.92 6.84 -1.32
CA LEU A 53 -7.93 7.85 -1.65
C LEU A 53 -7.37 8.95 -2.55
N GLY A 54 -6.14 9.39 -2.30
CA GLY A 54 -5.47 10.39 -3.14
C GLY A 54 -5.24 9.88 -4.55
N PHE A 55 -4.83 8.61 -4.70
CA PHE A 55 -4.64 8.02 -6.02
C PHE A 55 -5.96 7.79 -6.76
N GLU A 56 -7.01 7.36 -6.07
CA GLU A 56 -8.36 7.26 -6.62
C GLU A 56 -8.85 8.63 -7.14
N PHE A 57 -8.64 9.68 -6.36
CA PHE A 57 -8.95 11.06 -6.78
C PHE A 57 -8.17 11.47 -8.03
N VAL A 58 -6.86 11.19 -8.06
CA VAL A 58 -6.01 11.51 -9.21
C VAL A 58 -6.50 10.78 -10.46
N ILE A 59 -6.75 9.48 -10.39
CA ILE A 59 -7.23 8.70 -11.53
C ILE A 59 -8.59 9.21 -11.98
N ARG A 60 -9.57 9.38 -11.09
CA ARG A 60 -10.94 9.69 -11.53
C ARG A 60 -11.14 11.12 -11.98
N LEU A 61 -10.46 12.08 -11.36
CA LEU A 61 -10.80 13.50 -11.51
C LEU A 61 -9.68 14.35 -12.09
N VAL A 62 -8.41 13.97 -11.92
CA VAL A 62 -7.26 14.78 -12.37
C VAL A 62 -6.71 14.24 -13.70
N GLN A 63 -6.54 12.94 -13.83
CA GLN A 63 -5.94 12.30 -15.00
C GLN A 63 -6.56 10.92 -15.30
N PRO A 64 -7.78 10.87 -15.87
CA PRO A 64 -8.49 9.63 -16.23
C PRO A 64 -7.72 8.72 -17.19
N GLY A 65 -6.82 9.29 -17.99
CA GLY A 65 -5.94 8.57 -18.89
C GLY A 65 -4.57 8.21 -18.31
N LEU A 66 -4.36 8.28 -16.98
CA LEU A 66 -3.04 8.03 -16.36
C LEU A 66 -2.44 6.69 -16.80
N THR A 67 -3.27 5.67 -16.97
CA THR A 67 -2.88 4.32 -17.40
C THR A 67 -3.18 4.05 -18.87
N ALA A 68 -3.67 5.03 -19.64
CA ALA A 68 -4.08 4.80 -21.03
C ALA A 68 -2.91 4.51 -21.98
N GLY A 69 -1.70 4.95 -21.62
CA GLY A 69 -0.47 4.65 -22.36
C GLY A 69 0.25 3.38 -21.90
N PHE A 70 -0.36 2.57 -21.04
CA PHE A 70 0.29 1.35 -20.56
C PHE A 70 0.34 0.29 -21.66
N THR A 71 1.45 -0.42 -21.76
CA THR A 71 1.53 -1.63 -22.60
C THR A 71 0.70 -2.76 -21.98
N ALA A 72 0.48 -3.83 -22.74
CA ALA A 72 -0.24 -5.01 -22.23
C ALA A 72 0.44 -5.61 -20.99
N GLU A 73 1.78 -5.68 -20.99
CA GLU A 73 2.58 -6.19 -19.88
C GLU A 73 2.45 -5.29 -18.64
N GLN A 74 2.39 -3.97 -18.83
CA GLN A 74 2.22 -3.02 -17.73
C GLN A 74 0.81 -3.11 -17.12
N HIS A 75 -0.22 -3.34 -17.94
CA HIS A 75 -1.58 -3.61 -17.47
C HIS A 75 -1.66 -4.94 -16.70
N GLU A 76 -0.96 -5.97 -17.16
CA GLU A 76 -0.88 -7.24 -16.46
C GLU A 76 -0.17 -7.08 -15.10
N ALA A 77 0.98 -6.40 -15.06
CA ALA A 77 1.70 -6.11 -13.82
C ALA A 77 0.84 -5.32 -12.82
N LEU A 78 0.10 -4.31 -13.29
CA LEU A 78 -0.85 -3.56 -12.47
C LEU A 78 -1.97 -4.45 -11.94
N THR A 79 -2.51 -5.34 -12.77
CA THR A 79 -3.56 -6.28 -12.37
C THR A 79 -3.06 -7.23 -11.28
N VAL A 80 -1.85 -7.77 -11.43
CA VAL A 80 -1.21 -8.61 -10.41
C VAL A 80 -1.02 -7.85 -9.10
N HIS A 81 -0.53 -6.61 -9.17
CA HIS A 81 -0.36 -5.76 -7.99
C HIS A 81 -1.69 -5.52 -7.25
N LEU A 82 -2.76 -5.16 -7.97
CA LEU A 82 -4.06 -4.87 -7.39
C LEU A 82 -4.69 -6.09 -6.69
N ARG A 83 -4.42 -7.32 -7.16
CA ARG A 83 -4.87 -8.55 -6.50
C ARG A 83 -4.30 -8.73 -5.09
N PHE A 84 -3.16 -8.12 -4.78
CA PHE A 84 -2.60 -8.08 -3.42
C PHE A 84 -3.02 -6.81 -2.68
N ALA A 85 -2.91 -5.65 -3.35
CA ALA A 85 -3.09 -4.35 -2.74
C ALA A 85 -4.53 -4.09 -2.29
N VAL A 86 -5.52 -4.45 -3.11
CA VAL A 86 -6.93 -4.18 -2.80
C VAL A 86 -7.39 -4.98 -1.57
N PRO A 87 -7.19 -6.31 -1.49
CA PRO A 87 -7.51 -7.05 -0.27
C PRO A 87 -6.75 -6.54 0.96
N ALA A 88 -5.46 -6.21 0.84
CA ALA A 88 -4.67 -5.64 1.94
C ALA A 88 -5.30 -4.33 2.46
N ALA A 89 -5.65 -3.41 1.56
CA ALA A 89 -6.27 -2.13 1.91
C ALA A 89 -7.65 -2.31 2.59
N VAL A 90 -8.47 -3.25 2.11
CA VAL A 90 -9.77 -3.56 2.71
C VAL A 90 -9.65 -4.13 4.13
N MET A 91 -8.58 -4.87 4.44
CA MET A 91 -8.35 -5.43 5.78
C MET A 91 -7.97 -4.36 6.82
N LEU A 92 -7.38 -3.24 6.40
CA LEU A 92 -6.83 -2.23 7.30
C LEU A 92 -7.85 -1.64 8.30
N PRO A 93 -9.07 -1.24 7.90
CA PRO A 93 -10.09 -0.77 8.84
C PRO A 93 -10.47 -1.83 9.89
N ALA A 94 -10.61 -3.10 9.47
CA ALA A 94 -10.93 -4.21 10.38
C ALA A 94 -9.80 -4.47 11.38
N MET A 95 -8.54 -4.38 10.92
CA MET A 95 -7.37 -4.51 11.79
C MET A 95 -7.27 -3.35 12.79
N LEU A 96 -7.53 -2.12 12.36
CA LEU A 96 -7.57 -0.96 13.26
C LEU A 96 -8.65 -1.11 14.32
N PHE A 97 -9.85 -1.54 13.92
CA PHE A 97 -10.97 -1.77 14.82
C PHE A 97 -10.66 -2.86 15.86
N THR A 98 -10.24 -4.04 15.41
CA THR A 98 -9.92 -5.17 16.30
C THR A 98 -8.72 -4.91 17.20
N GLY A 99 -7.73 -4.14 16.72
CA GLY A 99 -6.58 -3.71 17.52
C GLY A 99 -6.99 -2.77 18.64
N ARG A 100 -7.88 -1.80 18.37
CA ARG A 100 -8.40 -0.86 19.40
C ARG A 100 -9.34 -1.52 20.41
N ARG A 101 -10.06 -2.57 20.00
CA ARG A 101 -10.99 -3.33 20.86
C ARG A 101 -10.33 -4.49 21.59
N GLU A 102 -9.02 -4.68 21.42
CA GLU A 102 -8.24 -5.77 22.04
C GLU A 102 -8.73 -7.18 21.68
N TYR A 103 -9.30 -7.37 20.49
CA TYR A 103 -9.69 -8.69 19.98
C TYR A 103 -8.47 -9.47 19.47
N LYS A 104 -7.58 -9.86 20.40
CA LYS A 104 -6.22 -10.35 20.13
C LYS A 104 -6.16 -11.56 19.19
N ALA A 105 -7.09 -12.50 19.27
CA ALA A 105 -7.10 -13.68 18.41
C ALA A 105 -7.40 -13.30 16.95
N ALA A 106 -8.51 -12.58 16.73
CA ALA A 106 -8.91 -12.09 15.42
C ALA A 106 -7.86 -11.15 14.81
N HIS A 107 -7.32 -10.23 15.62
CA HIS A 107 -6.28 -9.30 15.18
C HIS A 107 -5.01 -10.03 14.70
N ARG A 108 -4.55 -11.05 15.43
CA ARG A 108 -3.36 -11.84 15.04
C ARG A 108 -3.58 -12.62 13.75
N LEU A 109 -4.75 -13.23 13.58
CA LEU A 109 -5.09 -13.94 12.35
C LEU A 109 -5.09 -12.99 11.15
N MET A 110 -5.78 -11.85 11.28
CA MET A 110 -5.80 -10.84 10.22
C MET A 110 -4.41 -10.26 9.96
N ALA A 111 -3.59 -10.05 10.99
CA ALA A 111 -2.22 -9.59 10.83
C ALA A 111 -1.38 -10.58 10.01
N ALA A 112 -1.49 -11.88 10.25
CA ALA A 112 -0.77 -12.88 9.47
C ALA A 112 -1.17 -12.85 7.98
N VAL A 113 -2.48 -12.84 7.70
CA VAL A 113 -3.00 -12.74 6.33
C VAL A 113 -2.59 -11.42 5.67
N PHE A 114 -2.69 -10.31 6.41
CA PHE A 114 -2.28 -8.99 5.94
C PHE A 114 -0.80 -8.94 5.59
N LEU A 115 0.08 -9.57 6.37
CA LEU A 115 1.52 -9.58 6.06
C LEU A 115 1.83 -10.30 4.74
N VAL A 116 1.11 -11.39 4.42
CA VAL A 116 1.23 -12.07 3.13
C VAL A 116 0.79 -11.16 1.98
N LEU A 117 -0.40 -10.53 2.12
CA LEU A 117 -0.92 -9.61 1.11
C LEU A 117 -0.04 -8.36 0.95
N TRP A 118 0.49 -7.83 2.05
CA TRP A 118 1.38 -6.68 2.06
C TRP A 118 2.71 -6.99 1.40
N ALA A 119 3.30 -8.16 1.67
CA ALA A 119 4.52 -8.59 1.00
C ALA A 119 4.31 -8.63 -0.53
N GLY A 120 3.21 -9.21 -0.99
CA GLY A 120 2.83 -9.20 -2.41
C GLY A 120 2.66 -7.77 -2.95
N THR A 121 1.98 -6.90 -2.21
CA THR A 121 1.77 -5.48 -2.56
C THR A 121 3.11 -4.74 -2.71
N PHE A 122 4.01 -4.89 -1.75
CA PHE A 122 5.33 -4.26 -1.77
C PHE A 122 6.18 -4.78 -2.92
N ILE A 123 6.29 -6.11 -3.08
CA ILE A 123 7.14 -6.72 -4.11
C ILE A 123 6.67 -6.29 -5.50
N THR A 124 5.38 -6.47 -5.79
CA THR A 124 4.81 -6.12 -7.10
C THR A 124 4.80 -4.60 -7.34
N GLY A 125 4.53 -3.80 -6.31
CA GLY A 125 4.49 -2.34 -6.42
C GLY A 125 5.86 -1.71 -6.67
N ILE A 126 6.89 -2.18 -5.97
CA ILE A 126 8.24 -1.62 -6.08
C ILE A 126 8.98 -2.17 -7.30
N PHE A 127 8.92 -3.48 -7.54
CA PHE A 127 9.78 -4.14 -8.52
C PHE A 127 9.11 -4.50 -9.85
N PHE A 128 7.78 -4.61 -9.91
CA PHE A 128 7.08 -5.06 -11.14
C PHE A 128 6.41 -3.90 -11.86
N LEU A 129 5.85 -2.92 -11.13
CA LEU A 129 5.31 -1.73 -11.77
C LEU A 129 6.43 -0.95 -12.51
N PRO A 130 6.12 -0.24 -13.60
CA PRO A 130 7.17 0.39 -14.40
C PRO A 130 7.93 1.48 -13.63
N HIS A 131 9.21 1.64 -13.94
CA HIS A 131 10.10 2.64 -13.31
C HIS A 131 10.21 3.93 -14.12
N THR A 132 9.93 3.86 -15.41
CA THR A 132 9.94 4.99 -16.34
C THR A 132 8.72 4.89 -17.26
N PHE A 133 8.17 6.05 -17.64
CA PHE A 133 7.06 6.19 -18.60
C PHE A 133 7.44 7.19 -19.68
N GLU A 134 8.72 7.23 -20.03
CA GLU A 134 9.09 7.91 -21.26
C GLU A 134 8.53 7.08 -22.42
N PRO A 135 7.78 7.70 -23.36
CA PRO A 135 7.41 6.99 -24.57
C PRO A 135 8.69 6.52 -25.24
N THR A 136 8.80 5.21 -25.47
CA THR A 136 9.81 4.69 -26.40
C THR A 136 9.58 5.38 -27.75
N PRO A 137 10.62 5.96 -28.38
CA PRO A 137 10.50 6.66 -29.65
C PRO A 137 9.92 5.77 -30.76
#